data_AF-G2EE76-F1
#
_entry.id   AF-G2EE76-F1
#
_cell.length_a   1.000
_cell.length_b   1.000
_cell.length_c   1.000
_cell.angle_alpha   90.00
_cell.angle_beta   90.00
_cell.angle_gamma   90.00
#
_symmetry.space_group_name_H-M   'P 1'
#
loop_
_entity.id
_entity.type
_entity.pdbx_description
1 polymer ?
#
loop_
_entity_poly.entity_id
_entity_poly.type
_entity_poly.pdbx_seq_one_letter_code
_entity_poly.pdbx_strand_id
1 'polypeptide(L)'
;MKNVFFALAFMLVGTFAFANNAKEVTTVNYDEAVELINSLTSTDSSNSLKIENNLEVFGTCYIKLGFYDSEGNKVYEATLQIEGVSSAEECDAIGDHIESQL
;
A
#
# COMPACT_ATOMS: atom_id res chain seq x y z
N MET A 1 -41.50 -5.33 25.07
CA MET A 1 -40.60 -4.77 24.02
C MET A 1 -39.33 -4.15 24.63
N LYS A 2 -38.60 -4.85 25.52
CA LYS A 2 -37.37 -4.33 26.17
C LYS A 2 -36.08 -4.95 25.62
N ASN A 3 -36.19 -5.97 24.77
CA ASN A 3 -35.04 -6.77 24.32
C ASN A 3 -34.50 -6.36 22.94
N VAL A 4 -35.18 -5.44 22.25
CA VAL A 4 -34.80 -4.99 20.89
C VAL A 4 -33.72 -3.90 20.94
N PHE A 5 -33.68 -3.11 22.02
CA PHE A 5 -32.68 -2.04 22.19
C PHE A 5 -31.26 -2.56 22.41
N PHE A 6 -31.11 -3.75 22.99
CA PHE A 6 -29.79 -4.34 23.23
C PHE A 6 -29.16 -4.83 21.92
N ALA A 7 -29.94 -5.43 21.03
CA ALA A 7 -29.44 -5.87 19.73
C ALA A 7 -28.99 -4.68 18.85
N LEU A 8 -29.69 -3.54 18.93
CA LEU A 8 -29.35 -2.35 18.14
C LEU A 8 -27.99 -1.77 18.54
N ALA A 9 -27.67 -1.74 19.84
CA ALA A 9 -26.39 -1.23 20.33
C ALA A 9 -25.22 -2.14 19.94
N PHE A 10 -25.38 -3.46 20.01
CA PHE A 10 -24.35 -4.42 19.57
C PHE A 10 -24.13 -4.37 18.06
N MET A 11 -25.18 -4.15 17.27
CA MET A 11 -25.06 -3.97 15.82
C MET A 11 -24.33 -2.65 15.47
N LEU A 12 -24.59 -1.57 16.21
CA LEU A 12 -23.94 -0.28 16.00
C LEU A 12 -22.44 -0.31 16.34
N VAL A 13 -22.06 -0.96 17.45
CA VAL A 13 -20.65 -1.11 17.83
C VAL A 13 -19.90 -2.01 16.83
N GLY A 14 -20.59 -3.03 16.29
CA GLY A 14 -20.03 -3.91 15.26
C GLY A 14 -19.63 -3.16 13.99
N THR A 15 -20.40 -2.17 13.54
CA THR A 15 -20.10 -1.45 12.28
C THR A 15 -18.87 -0.54 12.35
N PHE A 16 -18.54 0.00 13.53
CA PHE A 16 -17.37 0.88 13.67
C PHE A 16 -16.03 0.13 13.62
N ALA A 17 -16.00 -1.17 13.97
CA ALA A 17 -14.77 -1.97 13.95
C ALA A 17 -14.29 -2.33 12.53
N PHE A 18 -15.18 -2.35 11.54
CA PHE A 18 -14.84 -2.70 10.15
C PHE A 18 -14.55 -1.49 9.26
N ALA A 19 -14.88 -0.26 9.68
CA ALA A 19 -14.68 0.93 8.85
C ALA A 19 -13.23 1.46 8.85
N ASN A 20 -12.43 1.17 9.87
CA ASN A 20 -11.06 1.70 9.99
C ASN A 20 -9.98 0.81 9.35
N ASN A 21 -10.37 -0.21 8.58
CA ASN A 21 -9.45 -1.06 7.82
C ASN A 21 -9.55 -0.81 6.31
N ALA A 22 -10.11 0.34 5.90
CA ALA A 22 -10.02 0.79 4.51
C ALA A 22 -8.55 1.18 4.26
N LYS A 23 -7.76 0.21 3.79
CA LYS A 23 -6.41 0.42 3.31
C LYS A 23 -6.51 1.36 2.11
N GLU A 24 -6.04 2.59 2.29
CA GLU A 24 -6.10 3.64 1.29
C GLU A 24 -5.27 3.20 0.07
N VAL A 25 -5.95 2.88 -1.04
CA VAL A 25 -5.28 2.56 -2.30
C VAL A 25 -5.09 3.90 -3.01
N THR A 26 -3.93 4.50 -2.83
CA THR A 26 -3.54 5.70 -3.56
C THR A 26 -3.18 5.28 -4.99
N THR A 27 -4.04 5.57 -5.95
CA THR A 27 -3.73 5.43 -7.38
C THR A 27 -2.77 6.55 -7.75
N VAL A 28 -1.47 6.25 -7.83
CA VAL A 28 -0.42 7.20 -8.20
C VAL A 28 0.18 6.74 -9.54
N ASN A 29 0.33 7.65 -10.50
CA ASN A 29 0.99 7.36 -11.78
C ASN A 29 2.48 6.99 -11.53
N TYR A 30 3.12 6.25 -12.42
CA TYR A 30 4.51 5.81 -12.29
C TYR A 30 5.49 6.97 -12.01
N ASP A 31 5.37 8.07 -12.75
CA ASP A 31 6.25 9.24 -12.58
C ASP A 31 6.03 9.94 -11.22
N GLU A 32 4.76 10.06 -10.80
CA GLU A 32 4.40 10.62 -9.50
C GLU A 32 4.79 9.69 -8.34
N ALA A 33 4.77 8.38 -8.56
CA ALA A 33 5.16 7.37 -7.59
C ALA A 33 6.67 7.44 -7.31
N VAL A 34 7.48 7.56 -8.37
CA VAL A 34 8.93 7.74 -8.26
C VAL A 34 9.26 9.06 -7.56
N GLU A 35 8.54 10.14 -7.87
CA GLU A 35 8.73 11.44 -7.20
C GLU A 35 8.34 11.40 -5.72
N LEU A 36 7.24 10.70 -5.38
CA LEU A 36 6.81 10.48 -4.01
C LEU A 36 7.84 9.67 -3.21
N ILE A 37 8.34 8.58 -3.80
CA ILE A 37 9.41 7.74 -3.23
C ILE A 37 10.66 8.57 -2.96
N ASN A 38 11.10 9.36 -3.93
CA ASN A 38 12.28 10.21 -3.80
C ASN A 38 12.11 11.30 -2.74
N SER A 39 10.91 11.87 -2.60
CA SER A 39 10.62 12.85 -1.55
C SER A 39 10.68 12.23 -0.14
N LEU A 40 10.27 10.96 -0.02
CA LEU A 40 10.22 10.22 1.24
C LEU A 40 11.61 9.70 1.65
N THR A 41 12.42 9.23 0.71
CA THR A 41 13.81 8.79 0.98
C THR A 41 14.76 9.95 1.27
N SER A 42 14.47 11.15 0.74
CA SER A 42 15.30 12.35 0.98
C SER A 42 15.13 12.98 2.37
N THR A 43 14.07 12.64 3.10
CA THR A 43 13.70 13.36 4.34
C THR A 43 14.27 12.72 5.62
N ASP A 44 14.58 11.41 5.62
CA ASP A 44 15.19 10.75 6.77
C ASP A 44 16.08 9.58 6.32
N SER A 45 17.40 9.78 6.38
CA SER A 45 18.44 8.77 6.06
C SER A 45 18.46 7.55 6.98
N SER A 46 17.54 7.48 7.95
CA SER A 46 17.33 6.38 8.89
C SER A 46 16.23 5.41 8.45
N ASN A 47 15.34 5.83 7.56
CA ASN A 47 14.21 5.03 7.11
C ASN A 47 14.59 4.24 5.85
N SER A 48 14.21 2.96 5.81
CA SER A 48 14.45 2.11 4.64
C SER A 48 13.15 1.85 3.89
N LEU A 49 13.19 1.97 2.56
CA LEU A 49 12.10 1.56 1.68
C LEU A 49 12.40 0.17 1.15
N LYS A 50 11.40 -0.71 1.13
CA LYS A 50 11.51 -2.06 0.57
C LYS A 50 10.31 -2.37 -0.30
N ILE A 51 10.52 -3.12 -1.37
CA ILE A 51 9.43 -3.74 -2.11
C ILE A 51 9.00 -4.99 -1.35
N GLU A 52 7.73 -5.04 -0.95
CA GLU A 52 7.14 -6.17 -0.22
C GLU A 52 6.59 -7.23 -1.17
N ASN A 53 6.01 -6.79 -2.28
CA ASN A 53 5.33 -7.66 -3.24
C ASN A 53 5.06 -6.91 -4.54
N ASN A 54 5.00 -7.64 -5.63
CA ASN A 54 4.55 -7.19 -6.93
C ASN A 54 3.57 -8.23 -7.50
N LEU A 55 2.46 -7.76 -8.07
CA LEU A 55 1.40 -8.63 -8.56
C LEU A 55 0.80 -8.05 -9.85
N GLU A 56 0.85 -8.80 -10.94
CA GLU A 56 0.11 -8.47 -12.16
C GLU A 56 -1.31 -9.04 -12.10
N VAL A 57 -2.30 -8.20 -12.40
CA VAL A 57 -3.71 -8.57 -12.50
C VAL A 57 -4.37 -7.77 -13.64
N PHE A 58 -4.86 -8.49 -14.65
CA PHE A 58 -5.63 -7.92 -15.78
C PHE A 58 -4.93 -6.75 -16.49
N GLY A 59 -3.63 -6.86 -16.72
CA GLY A 59 -2.81 -5.84 -17.37
C GLY A 59 -2.47 -4.65 -16.47
N THR A 60 -2.61 -4.84 -15.15
CA THR A 60 -2.26 -3.85 -14.14
C THR A 60 -1.28 -4.48 -13.15
N CYS A 61 -0.12 -3.88 -12.96
CA CYS A 61 0.87 -4.28 -11.98
C CYS A 61 0.65 -3.51 -10.67
N TYR A 62 0.57 -4.24 -9.56
CA TYR A 62 0.43 -3.70 -8.21
C TYR A 62 1.72 -3.94 -7.45
N ILE A 63 2.44 -2.89 -7.09
CA ILE A 63 3.72 -2.97 -6.36
C ILE A 63 3.53 -2.42 -4.96
N LYS A 64 3.68 -3.26 -3.94
CA LYS A 64 3.62 -2.88 -2.53
C LYS A 64 4.99 -2.43 -2.04
N LEU A 65 5.01 -1.26 -1.44
CA LEU A 65 6.17 -0.64 -0.85
C LEU A 65 5.98 -0.54 0.67
N GLY A 66 6.94 -1.05 1.42
CA GLY A 66 6.99 -0.94 2.88
C GLY A 66 8.04 0.07 3.31
N PHE A 67 7.64 1.03 4.14
CA PHE A 67 8.53 2.01 4.75
C PHE A 67 8.82 1.56 6.18
N TYR A 68 10.11 1.47 6.49
CA TYR A 68 10.60 0.94 7.75
C TYR A 68 11.39 2.01 8.49
N ASP A 69 11.21 2.09 9.81
CA ASP A 69 12.06 2.90 10.66
C ASP A 69 13.47 2.30 10.79
N SER A 70 14.38 3.02 11.45
CA SER A 70 15.75 2.56 11.73
C SER A 70 15.82 1.31 12.61
N GLU A 71 14.73 0.96 13.31
CA GLU A 71 14.63 -0.24 14.14
C GLU A 71 14.11 -1.44 13.34
N GLY A 72 13.71 -1.24 12.08
CA GLY A 72 13.18 -2.26 11.19
C GLY A 72 11.67 -2.51 11.37
N ASN A 73 10.94 -1.63 12.06
CA ASN A 73 9.49 -1.72 12.16
C ASN A 73 8.83 -1.05 10.95
N LYS A 74 7.79 -1.69 10.40
CA LYS A 74 7.03 -1.10 9.29
C LYS A 74 6.16 0.04 9.81
N VAL A 75 6.42 1.26 9.32
CA VAL A 75 5.74 2.50 9.71
C VAL A 75 4.61 2.83 8.73
N TYR A 76 4.82 2.56 7.45
CA TYR A 76 3.87 2.89 6.39
C TYR A 76 3.94 1.86 5.26
N GLU A 77 2.84 1.70 4.53
CA GLU A 77 2.77 0.84 3.35
C GLU A 77 2.03 1.59 2.25
N ALA A 78 2.61 1.64 1.05
CA ALA A 78 1.98 2.17 -0.15
C ALA A 78 1.80 1.04 -1.18
N THR A 79 0.81 1.18 -2.05
CA THR A 79 0.66 0.30 -3.22
C THR A 79 0.66 1.16 -4.46
N LEU A 80 1.60 0.92 -5.36
CA LEU A 80 1.62 1.52 -6.69
C LEU A 80 0.77 0.67 -7.63
N GLN A 81 -0.02 1.35 -8.44
CA GLN A 81 -0.84 0.72 -9.48
C GLN A 81 -0.36 1.22 -10.84
N ILE A 82 0.16 0.31 -11.66
CA ILE A 82 0.72 0.62 -12.97
C ILE A 82 -0.12 -0.12 -14.01
N GLU A 83 -0.90 0.62 -14.78
CA GLU A 83 -1.75 0.08 -15.84
C GLU A 83 -0.98 -0.08 -17.15
N GLY A 84 -1.45 -0.98 -18.02
CA GLY A 84 -0.86 -1.19 -19.35
C GLY A 84 0.31 -2.17 -19.37
N VAL A 85 0.49 -2.94 -18.29
CA VAL A 85 1.50 -3.99 -18.22
C VAL A 85 1.01 -5.21 -19.00
N SER A 86 1.86 -5.79 -19.83
CA SER A 86 1.49 -6.86 -20.77
C SER A 86 1.72 -8.27 -20.21
N SER A 87 2.52 -8.43 -19.16
CA SER A 87 2.73 -9.70 -18.47
C SER A 87 3.20 -9.56 -17.02
N ALA A 88 3.12 -10.65 -16.27
CA ALA A 88 3.73 -10.74 -14.95
C ALA A 88 5.25 -10.51 -14.99
N GLU A 89 5.97 -10.97 -16.02
CA GLU A 89 7.41 -10.72 -16.13
C GLU A 89 7.74 -9.23 -16.32
N GLU A 90 6.88 -8.48 -17.02
CA GLU A 90 7.03 -7.04 -17.12
C GLU A 90 6.77 -6.34 -15.77
N CYS A 91 5.80 -6.82 -14.99
CA CYS A 91 5.57 -6.36 -13.61
C CYS A 91 6.76 -6.66 -12.68
N ASP A 92 7.38 -7.83 -12.84
CA ASP A 92 8.62 -8.21 -12.14
C ASP A 92 9.78 -7.28 -12.51
N ALA A 93 9.99 -7.04 -13.80
CA ALA A 93 11.05 -6.14 -14.27
C ALA A 93 10.86 -4.69 -13.76
N ILE A 94 9.61 -4.22 -13.65
CA ILE A 94 9.32 -2.91 -13.05
C ILE A 94 9.63 -2.90 -11.56
N GLY A 95 9.26 -3.96 -10.83
CA GLY A 95 9.61 -4.14 -9.42
C GLY A 95 11.12 -4.07 -9.21
N ASP A 96 11.88 -4.89 -9.94
CA ASP A 96 13.35 -4.92 -9.88
C ASP A 96 13.97 -3.55 -10.19
N HIS A 97 13.40 -2.82 -11.17
CA HIS A 97 13.89 -1.50 -11.53
C HIS A 97 13.68 -0.48 -10.40
N ILE A 98 12.52 -0.50 -9.76
CA ILE A 98 12.25 0.36 -8.60
C ILE A 98 13.19 0.00 -7.45
N GLU A 99 13.41 -1.29 -7.16
CA GLU A 99 14.30 -1.74 -6.09
C GLU A 99 15.74 -1.26 -6.31
N SER A 100 16.21 -1.23 -7.57
CA SER A 100 17.55 -0.74 -7.91
C SER A 100 17.77 0.77 -7.64
N GLN A 101 16.70 1.54 -7.47
CA GLN A 101 16.75 2.98 -7.19
C GLN A 101 16.63 3.33 -5.70
N LEU A 102 16.35 2.33 -4.85
CA LEU A 102 16.27 2.48 -3.39
C LEU A 102 17.63 2.29 -2.73
#